data_AF-A0A965ZUX4-F1
#
_entry.id   AF-A0A965ZUX4-F1
#
_cell.length_a   1.000
_cell.length_b   1.000
_cell.length_c   1.000
_cell.angle_alpha   90.00
_cell.angle_beta   90.00
_cell.angle_gamma   90.00
#
_symmetry.space_group_name_H-M   'P 1'
#
loop_
_entity.id
_entity.type
_entity.pdbx_description
1 polymer ?
#
loop_
_entity_poly.entity_id
_entity_poly.type
_entity_poly.pdbx_seq_one_letter_code
_entity_poly.pdbx_strand_id
1 'polypeptide(L)'
;MEQTLGFWVAPLLLIPGMALLVLSTSARYNQLLLHVASKPEHSRLQRQLLLLRYALIALYLGIAVNAVAALLAHILTANQQLAKSIILVLSCGGVACLLIAVVCLIIDTTHSELRHIERPIEGD
;
A
#
# COMPACT_ATOMS: atom_id res chain seq x y z
N MET A 1 -23.69 -7.67 23.62
CA MET A 1 -22.58 -6.70 23.85
C MET A 1 -21.50 -6.90 22.77
N GLU A 2 -21.91 -7.00 21.50
CA GLU A 2 -21.05 -7.50 20.39
C GLU A 2 -20.72 -6.44 19.32
N GLN A 3 -21.35 -5.26 19.36
CA GLN A 3 -21.18 -4.25 18.32
C GLN A 3 -19.92 -3.37 18.49
N THR A 4 -19.28 -3.36 19.66
CA THR A 4 -18.08 -2.54 19.93
C THR A 4 -16.78 -3.18 19.47
N LEU A 5 -16.72 -4.52 19.42
CA LEU A 5 -15.52 -5.26 18.99
C LEU A 5 -15.20 -5.01 17.50
N GLY A 6 -16.21 -4.96 16.63
CA GLY A 6 -16.02 -4.78 15.19
C GLY A 6 -15.36 -3.45 14.81
N PHE A 7 -15.73 -2.36 15.48
CA PHE A 7 -15.17 -1.02 15.19
C PHE A 7 -13.68 -0.92 15.60
N TRP A 8 -13.29 -1.67 16.62
CA TRP A 8 -11.96 -1.64 17.20
C TRP A 8 -10.96 -2.53 16.46
N VAL A 9 -11.44 -3.69 16.00
CA VAL A 9 -10.60 -4.74 15.38
C VAL A 9 -10.40 -4.49 13.88
N ALA A 10 -11.31 -3.77 13.22
CA ALA A 10 -11.24 -3.49 11.78
C ALA A 10 -9.90 -2.90 11.30
N PRO A 11 -9.34 -1.83 11.89
CA PRO A 11 -8.04 -1.30 11.48
C PRO A 11 -6.89 -2.28 11.72
N LEU A 12 -6.97 -3.10 12.78
CA LEU A 12 -5.96 -4.13 13.08
C LEU A 12 -5.96 -5.25 12.03
N LEU A 13 -7.14 -5.63 11.54
CA LEU A 13 -7.31 -6.69 10.56
C LEU A 13 -6.74 -6.33 9.18
N LEU A 14 -6.66 -5.03 8.86
CA LEU A 14 -6.09 -4.52 7.61
C LEU A 14 -4.55 -4.56 7.59
N ILE A 15 -3.90 -4.54 8.75
CA ILE A 15 -2.44 -4.54 8.87
C ILE A 15 -1.79 -5.77 8.21
N PRO A 16 -2.20 -7.03 8.50
CA PRO A 16 -1.58 -8.20 7.87
C PRO A 16 -1.75 -8.20 6.34
N GLY A 17 -2.91 -7.77 5.83
CA GLY A 17 -3.12 -7.63 4.38
C GLY A 17 -2.19 -6.60 3.75
N MET A 18 -2.04 -5.43 4.37
CA MET A 18 -1.08 -4.41 3.93
C MET A 18 0.37 -4.90 4.02
N ALA A 19 0.72 -5.67 5.06
CA ALA A 19 2.07 -6.22 5.22
C ALA A 19 2.42 -7.19 4.08
N LEU A 20 1.48 -8.02 3.64
CA LEU A 20 1.67 -8.90 2.48
C LEU A 20 1.88 -8.10 1.18
N LEU A 21 1.12 -7.01 0.99
CA LEU A 21 1.31 -6.10 -0.14
C LEU A 21 2.69 -5.44 -0.11
N VAL A 22 3.16 -5.01 1.07
CA VAL A 22 4.52 -4.46 1.24
C VAL A 22 5.57 -5.49 0.86
N LEU A 23 5.43 -6.74 1.33
CA LEU A 23 6.39 -7.81 1.04
C LEU A 23 6.47 -8.09 -0.47
N SER A 24 5.32 -8.25 -1.14
CA SER A 24 5.26 -8.45 -2.58
C SER A 24 5.84 -7.26 -3.37
N THR A 25 5.45 -6.04 -2.99
CA THR A 25 5.87 -4.82 -3.68
C THR A 25 7.37 -4.55 -3.50
N SER A 26 7.91 -4.80 -2.30
CA SER A 26 9.34 -4.64 -2.00
C SER A 26 10.22 -5.64 -2.75
N ALA A 27 9.78 -6.90 -2.88
CA ALA A 27 10.46 -7.89 -3.71
C ALA A 27 10.52 -7.44 -5.18
N ARG A 28 9.38 -6.98 -5.73
CA ARG A 28 9.30 -6.46 -7.10
C ARG A 28 10.15 -5.20 -7.31
N TYR A 29 10.11 -4.27 -6.35
CA TYR A 29 10.94 -3.07 -6.36
C TYR A 29 12.43 -3.40 -6.40
N ASN A 30 12.88 -4.35 -5.57
CA ASN A 30 14.28 -4.74 -5.52
C ASN A 30 14.75 -5.39 -6.83
N GLN A 31 13.94 -6.27 -7.42
CA GLN A 31 14.23 -6.85 -8.74
C GLN A 31 14.37 -5.76 -9.82
N LEU A 32 13.45 -4.79 -9.84
CA LEU A 32 13.48 -3.71 -10.81
C LEU A 32 14.66 -2.76 -10.57
N LEU A 33 15.02 -2.48 -9.31
CA LEU A 33 16.17 -1.65 -8.95
C LEU A 33 17.48 -2.24 -9.48
N LEU A 34 17.69 -3.54 -9.29
CA LEU A 34 18.87 -4.25 -9.81
C LEU A 34 18.90 -4.22 -11.34
N HIS A 35 17.73 -4.33 -11.99
CA HIS A 35 17.63 -4.24 -13.45
C HIS A 35 17.94 -2.82 -13.98
N VAL A 36 17.50 -1.77 -13.29
CA VAL A 36 17.83 -0.38 -13.63
C VAL A 36 19.32 -0.10 -13.43
N ALA A 37 19.90 -0.60 -12.33
CA ALA A 37 21.33 -0.41 -12.04
C ALA A 37 22.23 -1.03 -13.12
N SER A 38 21.79 -2.12 -13.76
CA SER A 38 22.53 -2.77 -14.85
C SER A 38 22.32 -2.12 -16.23
N LYS A 39 21.24 -1.34 -16.43
CA LYS A 39 20.93 -0.64 -17.69
C LYS A 39 20.30 0.74 -17.42
N PRO A 40 21.12 1.77 -17.13
CA PRO A 40 20.62 3.07 -16.65
C PRO A 40 19.87 3.91 -17.69
N GLU A 41 19.99 3.61 -18.98
CA GLU A 41 19.47 4.44 -20.08
C GLU A 41 17.94 4.35 -20.29
N HIS A 42 17.24 3.53 -19.50
CA HIS A 42 15.81 3.31 -19.66
C HIS A 42 14.99 4.22 -18.74
N SER A 43 14.72 5.44 -19.19
CA SER A 43 13.87 6.44 -18.52
C SER A 43 12.50 5.91 -18.08
N ARG A 44 11.96 4.90 -18.80
CA ARG A 44 10.70 4.22 -18.47
C ARG A 44 10.82 3.31 -17.24
N LEU A 45 11.93 2.60 -17.07
CA LEU A 45 12.17 1.75 -15.89
C LEU A 45 12.31 2.60 -14.62
N GLN A 46 12.92 3.79 -14.73
CA GLN A 46 12.99 4.75 -13.63
C GLN A 46 11.61 5.24 -13.17
N ARG A 47 10.68 5.48 -14.11
CA ARG A 47 9.29 5.84 -13.77
C ARG A 47 8.57 4.71 -13.03
N GLN A 48 8.71 3.47 -13.48
CA GLN A 48 8.14 2.31 -12.78
C GLN A 48 8.70 2.16 -11.37
N LEU A 49 10.02 2.36 -11.21
CA LEU A 49 10.69 2.35 -9.92
C LEU A 49 10.10 3.41 -8.96
N LEU A 50 9.83 4.62 -9.47
CA LEU A 50 9.17 5.68 -8.71
C LEU A 50 7.74 5.31 -8.30
N LEU A 51 6.94 4.73 -9.20
CA LEU A 51 5.59 4.27 -8.86
C LEU A 51 5.61 3.21 -7.75
N LEU A 52 6.48 2.21 -7.85
CA LEU A 52 6.66 1.19 -6.82
C LEU A 52 7.11 1.79 -5.48
N ARG A 53 8.00 2.79 -5.51
CA ARG A 53 8.42 3.52 -4.32
C ARG A 53 7.25 4.29 -3.68
N TYR A 54 6.44 4.99 -4.46
CA TYR A 54 5.26 5.69 -3.95
C TYR A 54 4.22 4.72 -3.37
N ALA A 55 4.00 3.57 -4.01
CA ALA A 55 3.13 2.52 -3.48
C ALA A 55 3.62 2.00 -2.14
N LEU A 56 4.92 1.74 -1.99
CA LEU A 56 5.52 1.33 -0.72
C LEU A 56 5.35 2.39 0.37
N ILE A 57 5.64 3.66 0.06
CA ILE A 57 5.48 4.77 1.01
C ILE A 57 4.02 4.87 1.46
N ALA A 58 3.05 4.79 0.55
CA ALA A 58 1.63 4.83 0.87
C ALA A 58 1.20 3.65 1.76
N LEU A 59 1.67 2.43 1.48
CA LEU A 59 1.39 1.25 2.32
C LEU A 59 1.95 1.41 3.73
N TYR A 60 3.20 1.86 3.88
CA TYR A 60 3.79 2.11 5.19
C TYR A 60 3.05 3.19 5.97
N LEU A 61 2.64 4.27 5.28
CA LEU A 61 1.83 5.33 5.88
C LEU A 61 0.48 4.78 6.35
N GLY A 62 -0.20 3.98 5.53
CA GLY A 62 -1.46 3.33 5.88
C GLY A 62 -1.34 2.40 7.10
N ILE A 63 -0.26 1.60 7.16
CA ILE A 63 0.04 0.76 8.34
C ILE A 63 0.23 1.61 9.59
N ALA A 64 1.04 2.67 9.52
CA ALA A 64 1.30 3.55 10.65
C ALA A 64 0.01 4.22 11.16
N VAL A 65 -0.79 4.77 10.24
CA VAL A 65 -2.07 5.42 10.55
C VAL A 65 -3.05 4.43 11.20
N ASN A 66 -3.20 3.22 10.66
CA ASN A 66 -4.08 2.19 11.24
C ASN A 66 -3.58 1.67 12.58
N ALA A 67 -2.26 1.54 12.77
CA ALA A 67 -1.67 1.15 14.05
C ALA A 67 -1.94 2.21 15.14
N VAL A 68 -1.77 3.50 14.80
CA VAL A 68 -2.08 4.62 15.70
C VAL A 68 -3.58 4.67 15.99
N ALA A 69 -4.45 4.44 14.99
CA ALA A 69 -5.89 4.39 15.17
C ALA A 69 -6.30 3.33 16.19
N ALA A 70 -5.73 2.13 16.07
CA ALA A 70 -5.97 1.05 17.01
C ALA A 70 -5.44 1.35 18.41
N LEU A 71 -4.24 1.91 18.56
CA LEU A 71 -3.71 2.29 19.88
C LEU A 71 -4.57 3.35 20.56
N LEU A 72 -4.93 4.41 19.82
CA LEU A 72 -5.82 5.48 20.31
C LEU A 72 -7.17 4.93 20.73
N ALA A 73 -7.70 3.97 19.98
CA ALA A 73 -8.94 3.32 20.31
C ALA A 73 -8.87 2.64 21.68
N HIS A 74 -7.69 2.21 22.14
CA HIS A 74 -7.52 1.44 23.39
C HIS A 74 -7.53 2.39 24.57
N ILE A 75 -6.74 3.44 24.40
CA ILE A 75 -6.45 4.45 25.42
C ILE A 75 -7.68 5.34 25.66
N LEU A 76 -8.43 5.68 24.60
CA LEU A 76 -9.56 6.60 24.67
C LEU A 76 -10.90 5.94 25.04
N THR A 77 -10.88 4.70 25.55
CA THR A 77 -12.08 3.97 25.99
C THR A 77 -12.92 4.74 27.02
N ALA A 78 -12.32 5.67 27.77
CA ALA A 78 -12.99 6.47 28.78
C ALA A 78 -13.88 7.62 28.23
N ASN A 79 -13.69 8.07 26.98
CA ASN A 79 -14.44 9.22 26.44
C ASN A 79 -15.03 8.90 25.04
N GLN A 80 -16.12 8.14 25.04
CA GLN A 80 -16.60 7.40 23.86
C GLN A 80 -17.01 8.24 22.64
N GLN A 81 -17.48 9.47 22.84
CA GLN A 81 -18.02 10.28 21.73
C GLN A 81 -16.91 10.86 20.83
N LEU A 82 -15.87 11.45 21.44
CA LEU A 82 -14.73 12.03 20.74
C LEU A 82 -13.78 10.95 20.21
N ALA A 83 -13.63 9.84 20.94
CA ALA A 83 -12.82 8.72 20.51
C ALA A 83 -13.33 8.14 19.17
N LYS A 84 -14.65 7.93 19.07
CA LYS A 84 -15.27 7.35 17.85
C LYS A 84 -15.00 8.19 16.60
N SER A 85 -15.15 9.51 16.66
CA SER A 85 -14.94 10.37 15.49
C SER A 85 -13.47 10.39 15.06
N ILE A 86 -12.54 10.47 16.01
CA ILE A 86 -11.10 10.46 15.71
C ILE A 86 -10.68 9.13 15.06
N ILE A 87 -11.08 7.99 15.65
CA ILE A 87 -10.74 6.65 15.13
C ILE A 87 -11.33 6.43 13.73
N LEU A 88 -12.54 6.94 13.48
CA LEU A 88 -13.19 6.85 12.17
C LEU A 88 -12.39 7.60 11.10
N VAL A 89 -12.00 8.86 11.38
CA VAL A 89 -11.23 9.69 10.45
C VAL A 89 -9.87 9.05 10.18
N LEU A 90 -9.21 8.55 11.22
CA LEU A 90 -7.90 7.91 11.11
C LEU A 90 -7.96 6.60 10.30
N SER A 91 -8.95 5.74 10.57
CA SER A 91 -9.17 4.51 9.79
C SER A 91 -9.49 4.81 8.33
N CYS A 92 -10.31 5.84 8.08
CA CYS A 92 -10.61 6.29 6.71
C CYS A 92 -9.33 6.76 5.99
N GLY A 93 -8.44 7.47 6.68
CA GLY A 93 -7.13 7.85 6.17
C GLY A 93 -6.24 6.66 5.82
N GLY A 94 -6.22 5.63 6.67
CA GLY A 94 -5.48 4.39 6.41
C GLY A 94 -6.01 3.64 5.18
N VAL A 95 -7.34 3.55 5.05
CA VAL A 95 -7.98 2.95 3.86
C VAL A 95 -7.70 3.77 2.60
N ALA A 96 -7.74 5.10 2.68
CA ALA A 96 -7.40 5.96 1.54
C ALA A 96 -5.95 5.74 1.08
N CYS A 97 -4.99 5.59 2.01
CA CYS A 97 -3.61 5.25 1.67
C CYS A 97 -3.50 3.89 0.97
N LEU A 98 -4.27 2.89 1.42
CA LEU A 98 -4.33 1.58 0.78
C LEU A 98 -4.89 1.68 -0.65
N LEU A 99 -5.97 2.43 -0.85
CA LEU A 99 -6.55 2.65 -2.18
C LEU A 99 -5.55 3.33 -3.13
N ILE A 100 -4.84 4.36 -2.65
CA ILE A 100 -3.79 5.03 -3.43
C ILE A 100 -2.69 4.03 -3.83
N ALA A 101 -2.23 3.20 -2.88
CA ALA A 101 -1.22 2.18 -3.16
C ALA A 101 -1.70 1.17 -4.21
N VAL A 102 -2.94 0.70 -4.10
CA VAL A 102 -3.55 -0.23 -5.07
C VAL A 102 -3.63 0.41 -6.46
N VAL A 103 -4.04 1.68 -6.57
CA VAL A 103 -4.06 2.40 -7.85
C VAL A 103 -2.66 2.49 -8.45
N CYS A 104 -1.64 2.85 -7.66
CA CYS A 104 -0.25 2.86 -8.14
C CYS A 104 0.20 1.48 -8.63
N LEU A 105 -0.16 0.40 -7.93
CA LEU A 105 0.17 -0.97 -8.32
C LEU A 105 -0.55 -1.41 -9.60
N ILE A 106 -1.83 -1.06 -9.76
CA ILE A 106 -2.60 -1.36 -10.99
C ILE A 106 -2.01 -0.62 -12.19
N ILE A 107 -1.62 0.64 -12.02
CA ILE A 107 -0.95 1.41 -13.08
C ILE A 107 0.39 0.74 -13.44
N ASP A 108 1.16 0.28 -12.45
CA ASP A 108 2.43 -0.40 -12.71
C ASP A 108 2.23 -1.78 -13.40
N THR A 109 1.21 -2.56 -13.03
CA THR A 109 0.91 -3.86 -13.67
C THR A 109 0.43 -3.71 -15.10
N THR A 110 -0.52 -2.81 -15.37
CA THR A 110 -1.03 -2.55 -16.73
C THR A 110 0.09 -2.07 -17.67
N HIS A 111 0.98 -1.21 -17.18
CA HIS A 111 2.13 -0.73 -17.94
C HIS A 111 3.21 -1.82 -18.16
N SER A 112 3.18 -2.90 -17.37
CA SER A 112 4.08 -4.05 -17.50
C SER A 112 3.55 -5.14 -18.44
N GLU A 113 2.24 -5.41 -18.47
CA GLU A 113 1.65 -6.42 -19.37
C GLU A 113 1.70 -6.04 -20.84
N LEU A 114 1.49 -4.77 -21.17
CA LEU A 114 1.66 -4.27 -22.55
C LEU A 114 3.05 -4.61 -23.12
N ARG A 115 4.08 -4.70 -22.26
CA ARG A 115 5.44 -5.07 -22.64
C ARG A 115 5.60 -6.55 -23.00
N HIS A 116 4.79 -7.44 -22.43
CA HIS A 116 4.84 -8.87 -22.74
C HIS A 116 4.18 -9.17 -24.10
N ILE A 117 3.19 -8.36 -24.47
CA ILE A 117 2.45 -8.45 -25.73
C ILE A 117 3.20 -7.78 -26.89
N GLU A 118 4.05 -6.78 -26.62
CA GLU A 118 4.88 -6.10 -27.64
C GLU A 118 6.20 -6.84 -27.95
N ARG A 119 6.40 -8.04 -27.37
CA ARG A 119 7.59 -8.90 -27.58
C ARG A 119 7.45 -10.13 -28.51
N PRO A 120 6.43 -10.31 -29.38
CA PRO A 120 6.56 -11.21 -30.50
C PRO A 120 7.00 -10.42 -31.74
N ILE A 121 7.90 -11.01 -32.53
CA ILE A 121 8.43 -10.52 -33.82
C ILE A 121 9.71 -9.65 -33.70
N GLU A 122 10.73 -10.15 -33.02
CA GLU A 122 12.13 -9.83 -33.37
C GLU A 122 12.98 -11.05 -33.02
N GLY A 123 12.74 -12.10 -33.80
CA GLY A 123 13.30 -13.42 -33.61
C GLY A 123 13.00 -14.27 -34.83
N ASP A 124 13.53 -13.84 -35.98
CA ASP A 124 13.97 -14.70 -37.09
C ASP A 124 15.11 -13.97 -37.83
#